data_AF-A0A117JIR4-F1
#
_entry.id   AF-A0A117JIR4-F1
#
_cell.length_a   1.000
_cell.length_b   1.000
_cell.length_c   1.000
_cell.angle_alpha   90.00
_cell.angle_beta   90.00
_cell.angle_gamma   90.00
#
_symmetry.space_group_name_H-M   'P 1'
#
loop_
_entity.id
_entity.type
_entity.pdbx_description
1 polymer ?
#
loop_
_entity_poly.entity_id
_entity_poly.type
_entity_poly.pdbx_seq_one_letter_code
_entity_poly.pdbx_strand_id
1 'polypeptide(L)'
;MRGLCEVDLDTIAWEFLGSEFTGLTYADWPIERRVNAFLAHRGMTDLRDNGDACVAVMQHLLANVGAALRDGTLPTATWETSRRDRATKPTGSPRRQT
;
A
#
# COMPACT_ATOMS: atom_id res chain seq x y z
N MET A 1 19.10 -5.38 14.22
CA MET A 1 17.86 -4.73 13.75
C MET A 1 16.69 -5.53 14.31
N ARG A 2 15.78 -4.92 15.08
CA ARG A 2 14.53 -5.61 15.40
C ARG A 2 13.73 -5.67 14.10
N GLY A 3 13.69 -6.85 13.47
CA GLY A 3 12.72 -7.09 12.42
C GLY A 3 11.34 -6.86 13.01
N LEU A 4 10.54 -6.02 12.36
CA LEU A 4 9.15 -5.82 12.76
C LEU A 4 8.48 -7.19 12.83
N CYS A 5 7.79 -7.48 13.94
CA CYS A 5 7.07 -8.73 14.07
C CYS A 5 5.81 -8.68 13.19
N GLU A 6 5.24 -9.84 12.87
CA GLU A 6 4.00 -9.92 12.08
C GLU A 6 2.89 -9.03 12.68
N VAL A 7 2.83 -8.95 14.01
CA VAL A 7 1.89 -8.06 14.74
C VAL A 7 2.16 -6.57 14.48
N ASP A 8 3.41 -6.15 14.41
CA ASP A 8 3.76 -4.75 14.08
C ASP A 8 3.37 -4.43 12.63
N LEU A 9 3.64 -5.35 11.70
CA LEU A 9 3.26 -5.21 10.30
C LEU A 9 1.75 -5.15 10.13
N ASP A 10 1.01 -5.99 10.85
CA ASP A 10 -0.45 -6.01 10.84
C ASP A 10 -1.01 -4.69 11.40
N THR A 11 -0.47 -4.22 12.53
CA THR A 11 -0.86 -2.95 13.14
C THR A 11 -0.64 -1.78 12.17
N ILE A 12 0.53 -1.72 11.52
CA ILE A 12 0.84 -0.69 10.51
C ILE A 12 -0.12 -0.78 9.31
N ALA A 13 -0.46 -2.00 8.89
CA ALA A 13 -1.41 -2.22 7.81
C ALA A 13 -2.82 -1.72 8.16
N TRP A 14 -3.33 -2.04 9.36
CA TRP A 14 -4.63 -1.56 9.83
C TRP A 14 -4.67 -0.04 10.00
N GLU A 15 -3.62 0.55 10.56
CA GLU A 15 -3.46 2.00 10.69
C GLU A 15 -3.47 2.68 9.31
N PHE A 16 -2.81 2.11 8.31
CA PHE A 16 -2.88 2.61 6.95
C PHE A 16 -4.30 2.52 6.40
N LEU A 17 -4.99 1.39 6.63
CA LEU A 17 -6.33 1.15 6.09
C LEU A 17 -7.36 2.18 6.60
N GLY A 18 -7.26 2.58 7.87
CA GLY A 18 -8.10 3.62 8.47
C GLY A 18 -7.62 5.06 8.25
N SER A 19 -6.48 5.27 7.57
CA SER A 19 -5.91 6.60 7.37
C SER A 19 -6.49 7.33 6.16
N GLU A 20 -6.35 8.65 6.12
CA GLU A 20 -6.78 9.48 4.98
C GLU A 20 -6.16 9.05 3.64
N PHE A 21 -5.00 8.38 3.67
CA PHE A 21 -4.31 7.86 2.49
C PHE A 21 -5.08 6.77 1.74
N THR A 22 -6.08 6.15 2.37
CA THR A 22 -7.02 5.26 1.67
C THR A 22 -8.24 5.99 1.13
N GLY A 23 -8.34 7.30 1.34
CA GLY A 23 -9.42 8.13 0.84
C GLY A 23 -9.36 8.40 -0.67
N LEU A 24 -10.47 8.94 -1.19
CA LEU A 24 -10.60 9.29 -2.61
C LEU A 24 -9.62 10.38 -3.05
N THR A 25 -9.18 11.24 -2.13
CA THR A 25 -8.17 12.29 -2.38
C THR A 25 -6.87 11.72 -2.96
N TYR A 26 -6.50 10.52 -2.54
CA TYR A 26 -5.30 9.84 -3.01
C TYR A 26 -5.61 8.71 -4.00
N ALA A 27 -6.87 8.57 -4.44
CA ALA A 27 -7.30 7.48 -5.33
C ALA A 27 -6.56 7.45 -6.68
N ASP A 28 -6.03 8.59 -7.12
CA ASP A 28 -5.20 8.73 -8.32
C ASP A 28 -3.80 8.10 -8.18
N TRP A 29 -3.30 7.97 -6.94
CA TRP A 29 -1.96 7.43 -6.72
C TRP A 29 -1.97 5.91 -6.67
N PRO A 30 -0.94 5.22 -7.18
CA PRO A 30 -0.82 3.78 -7.01
C PRO A 30 -0.63 3.44 -5.53
N ILE A 31 -1.08 2.25 -5.11
CA ILE A 31 -1.08 1.86 -3.70
C ILE A 31 0.31 1.91 -3.07
N GLU A 32 1.35 1.53 -3.82
CA GLU A 32 2.76 1.62 -3.42
C GLU A 32 3.16 3.05 -3.03
N ARG A 33 2.70 4.03 -3.82
CA ARG A 33 2.98 5.45 -3.57
C ARG A 33 2.23 5.97 -2.34
N ARG A 34 0.99 5.49 -2.11
CA ARG A 34 0.20 5.85 -0.92
C ARG A 34 0.86 5.31 0.35
N VAL A 35 1.29 4.04 0.33
CA VAL A 35 2.03 3.42 1.45
C VAL A 35 3.33 4.18 1.70
N ASN A 36 4.10 4.50 0.66
CA ASN A 36 5.33 5.25 0.81
C ASN A 36 5.10 6.66 1.41
N ALA A 37 4.02 7.34 1.02
CA ALA A 37 3.63 8.63 1.57
C ALA A 37 3.20 8.52 3.05
N PHE A 38 2.44 7.49 3.41
CA PHE A 38 2.06 7.21 4.80
C PHE A 38 3.28 6.91 5.67
N LEU A 39 4.20 6.05 5.21
CA LEU A 39 5.44 5.74 5.92
C LEU A 39 6.30 6.99 6.12
N ALA A 40 6.39 7.85 5.10
CA ALA A 40 7.07 9.13 5.21
C ALA A 40 6.37 10.07 6.22
N HIS A 41 5.04 10.11 6.20
CA HIS A 41 4.24 10.94 7.11
C HIS A 41 4.39 10.50 8.59
N ARG A 42 4.45 9.19 8.84
CA ARG A 42 4.71 8.60 10.17
C ARG A 42 6.17 8.69 10.61
N GLY A 43 7.09 9.17 9.77
CA GLY A 43 8.53 9.20 10.06
C GLY A 43 9.22 7.84 10.02
N MET A 44 8.55 6.80 9.48
CA MET A 44 9.06 5.44 9.35
C MET A 44 10.00 5.30 8.13
N THR A 45 11.01 6.16 8.07
CA THR A 45 11.92 6.26 6.94
C THR A 45 12.81 5.03 6.80
N ASP A 46 13.14 4.36 7.91
CA ASP A 46 13.90 3.10 7.95
C ASP A 46 13.13 1.96 7.29
N LEU A 47 11.83 1.85 7.58
CA LEU A 47 10.91 0.90 6.97
C LEU A 47 10.69 1.16 5.48
N ARG A 48 10.70 2.44 5.10
CA ARG A 48 10.62 2.88 3.70
C ARG A 48 11.89 2.53 2.91
N ASP A 49 13.06 2.74 3.52
CA ASP A 49 14.36 2.47 2.88
C ASP A 49 14.65 0.96 2.80
N ASN A 50 14.12 0.20 3.77
CA ASN A 50 14.18 -1.26 3.75
C ASN A 50 13.09 -1.85 2.82
N GLY A 51 13.49 -2.15 1.58
CA GLY A 51 12.61 -2.74 0.58
C GLY A 51 11.92 -4.04 1.01
N ASP A 52 12.57 -4.87 1.82
CA ASP A 52 11.98 -6.14 2.32
C ASP A 52 10.85 -5.87 3.31
N ALA A 53 11.09 -4.97 4.27
CA ALA A 53 10.10 -4.62 5.27
C ALA A 53 8.92 -3.84 4.66
N CYS A 54 9.17 -2.99 3.66
CA CYS A 54 8.12 -2.34 2.87
C CYS A 54 7.23 -3.37 2.14
N VAL A 55 7.84 -4.38 1.51
CA VAL A 55 7.10 -5.48 0.87
C VAL A 55 6.30 -6.28 1.91
N ALA A 56 6.87 -6.56 3.08
CA ALA A 56 6.21 -7.30 4.14
C ALA A 56 4.94 -6.58 4.65
N VAL A 57 5.01 -5.27 4.89
CA VAL A 57 3.83 -4.43 5.22
C VAL A 57 2.78 -4.51 4.12
N MET A 58 3.22 -4.43 2.86
CA MET A 58 2.32 -4.43 1.71
C MET A 58 1.61 -5.78 1.55
N GLN A 59 2.28 -6.90 1.84
CA GLN A 59 1.65 -8.24 1.86
C GLN A 59 0.56 -8.32 2.94
N HIS A 60 0.84 -7.85 4.15
CA HIS A 60 -0.13 -7.86 5.26
C HIS A 60 -1.31 -6.93 5.00
N LEU A 61 -1.06 -5.74 4.44
CA LEU A 61 -2.10 -4.84 3.97
C LEU A 61 -3.01 -5.54 2.96
N LEU A 62 -2.46 -6.16 1.91
CA LEU A 62 -3.26 -6.83 0.89
C LEU A 62 -4.04 -8.03 1.45
N ALA A 63 -3.49 -8.74 2.45
CA ALA A 63 -4.19 -9.80 3.16
C ALA A 63 -5.37 -9.27 3.99
N ASN A 64 -5.18 -8.11 4.64
CA ASN A 64 -6.17 -7.51 5.54
C ASN A 64 -7.20 -6.61 4.83
N VAL A 65 -6.95 -6.14 3.61
CA VAL A 65 -7.92 -5.33 2.83
C VAL A 65 -9.27 -6.05 2.72
N GLY A 66 -9.27 -7.36 2.48
CA GLY A 66 -10.52 -8.14 2.39
C GLY A 66 -11.29 -8.19 3.73
N ALA A 67 -10.59 -8.19 4.85
CA ALA A 67 -11.18 -8.11 6.18
C ALA A 67 -11.69 -6.69 6.46
N ALA A 68 -10.89 -5.66 6.20
CA ALA A 68 -11.24 -4.26 6.41
C ALA A 68 -12.43 -3.79 5.56
N LEU A 69 -12.59 -4.33 4.34
CA LEU A 69 -13.77 -4.08 3.51
C LEU A 69 -15.04 -4.71 4.08
N ARG A 70 -14.94 -5.91 4.67
CA ARG A 70 -16.07 -6.59 5.31
C ARG A 70 -16.44 -5.96 6.64
N ASP A 71 -15.44 -5.48 7.36
CA ASP A 71 -15.58 -4.79 8.64
C ASP A 71 -16.13 -3.36 8.47
N GLY A 72 -15.98 -2.76 7.27
CA GLY A 72 -16.44 -1.41 6.97
C GLY A 72 -15.41 -0.32 7.34
N THR A 73 -14.27 -0.71 7.92
CA THR A 73 -13.12 0.17 8.16
C THR A 73 -12.55 0.77 6.86
N LEU A 74 -12.63 0.04 5.74
CA LEU A 74 -12.21 0.54 4.43
C LEU A 74 -13.42 0.83 3.52
N PRO A 75 -13.56 2.04 2.97
CA PRO A 75 -14.61 2.32 1.99
C PRO A 75 -14.36 1.54 0.68
N THR A 76 -15.36 0.77 0.24
CA THR A 76 -15.24 -0.08 -0.97
C THR A 76 -14.94 0.70 -2.26
N ALA A 77 -15.25 2.00 -2.30
CA ALA A 77 -15.02 2.85 -3.47
C ALA A 77 -13.53 3.14 -3.72
N THR A 78 -12.67 3.06 -2.71
CA THR A 78 -11.29 3.55 -2.81
C THR A 78 -10.29 2.49 -3.24
N TRP A 79 -10.54 1.22 -2.92
CA TRP A 79 -9.64 0.11 -3.25
C TRP A 79 -9.83 -0.42 -4.68
N GLU A 80 -11.04 -0.29 -5.24
CA GLU A 80 -11.36 -0.78 -6.59
C GLU A 80 -10.65 0.05 -7.67
N THR A 81 -10.54 1.36 -7.46
CA THR A 81 -9.79 2.28 -8.33
C THR A 81 -8.31 1.92 -8.41
N SER A 82 -7.70 1.50 -7.28
CA SER A 82 -6.29 1.06 -7.24
C SER A 82 -6.03 -0.21 -8.04
N ARG A 83 -6.98 -1.15 -8.10
CA ARG A 83 -6.85 -2.35 -8.96
C ARG A 83 -6.86 -1.99 -10.44
N ARG A 84 -7.66 -1.00 -10.85
CA ARG A 84 -7.78 -0.60 -12.25
C ARG A 84 -6.49 0.06 -12.76
N ASP A 85 -5.77 0.81 -11.92
CA ASP A 85 -4.50 1.45 -12.31
C ASP A 85 -3.37 0.44 -12.60
N ARG A 86 -3.36 -0.71 -11.92
CA ARG A 86 -2.44 -1.81 -12.24
C ARG A 86 -2.74 -2.43 -13.62
N ALA A 87 -4.00 -2.44 -14.05
CA ALA A 87 -4.39 -2.99 -15.35
C ALA A 87 -4.07 -2.06 -16.53
N THR A 88 -3.80 -0.77 -16.29
CA THR A 88 -3.56 0.24 -17.35
C THR A 88 -2.10 0.56 -17.60
N LYS A 89 -1.13 -0.10 -16.92
CA LYS A 89 0.26 -0.07 -17.37
C LYS A 89 0.49 -1.16 -18.42
N PRO A 90 0.61 -0.84 -19.73
CA PRO A 90 1.12 -1.81 -20.67
C PRO A 90 2.56 -2.13 -20.24
N THR A 91 2.84 -3.40 -19.97
CA THR A 91 4.19 -3.95 -19.99
C THR A 91 4.70 -3.82 -21.42
N GLY A 92 5.19 -2.63 -21.77
CA GLY A 92 5.66 -2.28 -23.09
C GLY A 92 6.93 -1.48 -22.92
N SER A 93 8.04 -2.17 -22.68
CA SER A 93 9.35 -1.63 -23.02
C SER A 93 9.51 -1.78 -24.54
N PRO A 94 9.53 -0.71 -25.36
CA PRO A 94 10.10 -0.85 -26.68
C PRO A 94 11.61 -0.81 -26.47
N ARG A 95 12.24 -2.00 -26.42
CA ARG A 95 13.67 -2.08 -26.74
C ARG A 95 13.79 -1.54 -28.17
N ARG A 96 14.35 -0.33 -28.31
CA ARG A 96 14.83 0.15 -29.59
C ARG A 96 15.93 -0.80 -30.05
N GLN A 97 15.64 -1.52 -31.13
CA GLN A 97 16.62 -2.25 -31.91
C GLN A 97 17.59 -1.23 -32.51
N THR A 98 18.89 -1.50 -32.41
CA THR A 98 19.94 -0.85 -33.21
C THR A 98 20.68 -1.95 -33.94
#